data_AF-A0A6S7BSD9-F1
#
_entry.id   AF-A0A6S7BSD9-F1
#
_cell.length_a   1.000
_cell.length_b   1.000
_cell.length_c   1.000
_cell.angle_alpha   90.00
_cell.angle_beta   90.00
_cell.angle_gamma   90.00
#
_symmetry.space_group_name_H-M   'P 1'
#
loop_
_entity.id
_entity.type
_entity.pdbx_description
1 polymer ?
#
loop_
_entity_poly.entity_id
_entity_poly.type
_entity_poly.pdbx_seq_one_letter_code
_entity_poly.pdbx_strand_id
1 'polypeptide(L)'
;MSPRSDLFAPPAKRPAARANSLLWILDPLERDPGYLRRKMFGCDAAYLDDVLYLVVADREEPWNGVMVCTSHERQAALRAELPGLQPHPELGKWLYLPQTDAAFETLAAQLVTLALARDPRLGVAPKPRSRRRKSWRPGQ
;
A
#
# COMPACT_ATOMS: atom_id res chain seq x y z
N MET A 1 -3.55 41.66 -22.24
CA MET A 1 -2.78 40.95 -23.28
C MET A 1 -2.44 39.58 -22.72
N SER A 2 -3.29 38.58 -22.93
CA SER A 2 -3.09 37.23 -22.35
C SER A 2 -2.22 36.39 -23.28
N PRO A 3 -1.21 35.65 -22.77
CA PRO A 3 -0.41 34.79 -23.62
C PRO A 3 -1.26 33.61 -24.10
N ARG A 4 -1.27 33.40 -25.41
CA ARG A 4 -1.86 32.21 -26.04
C ARG A 4 -1.09 30.99 -25.55
N SER A 5 -1.78 30.06 -24.92
CA SER A 5 -1.23 28.75 -24.60
C SER A 5 -0.90 28.02 -25.90
N ASP A 6 0.39 27.77 -26.15
CA ASP A 6 0.88 26.99 -27.28
C ASP A 6 0.35 25.56 -27.20
N LEU A 7 -0.69 25.27 -28.00
CA LEU A 7 -1.37 23.97 -28.10
C LEU A 7 -0.45 22.84 -28.59
N PHE A 8 0.71 23.18 -29.15
CA PHE A 8 1.70 22.25 -29.68
C PHE A 8 2.93 22.08 -28.78
N ALA A 9 2.95 22.71 -27.59
CA ALA A 9 4.01 22.46 -26.64
C ALA A 9 3.98 20.98 -26.21
N PRO A 10 5.11 20.26 -26.24
CA PRO A 10 5.17 18.89 -25.74
C PRO A 10 4.69 18.89 -24.28
N PRO A 11 3.86 17.91 -23.86
CA PRO A 11 3.34 17.88 -22.51
C PRO A 11 4.50 17.94 -21.54
N ALA A 12 4.42 18.83 -20.55
CA ALA A 12 5.46 18.99 -19.53
C ALA A 12 5.88 17.60 -19.02
N LYS A 13 7.18 17.31 -19.08
CA LYS A 13 7.73 16.03 -18.62
C LYS A 13 7.26 15.81 -17.20
N ARG A 14 6.34 14.85 -17.01
CA ARG A 14 5.88 14.47 -15.68
C ARG A 14 7.11 13.96 -14.92
N PRO A 15 7.45 14.51 -13.76
CA PRO A 15 8.54 13.98 -12.96
C PRO A 15 8.26 12.49 -12.71
N ALA A 16 9.31 11.66 -12.82
CA ALA A 16 9.20 10.24 -12.53
C ALA A 16 8.62 10.08 -11.11
N ALA A 17 7.66 9.17 -10.96
CA ALA A 17 7.08 8.91 -9.65
C ALA A 17 8.20 8.53 -8.67
N ARG A 18 8.31 9.27 -7.56
CA ARG A 18 9.30 9.02 -6.51
C ARG A 18 9.23 7.55 -6.10
N ALA A 19 10.37 6.87 -6.12
CA ALA A 19 10.48 5.53 -5.57
C ALA A 19 10.31 5.63 -4.05
N ASN A 20 9.47 4.76 -3.49
CA ASN A 20 9.20 4.77 -2.07
C ASN A 20 10.45 4.28 -1.31
N SER A 21 10.92 5.08 -0.36
CA SER A 21 12.14 4.82 0.40
C SER A 21 12.02 3.58 1.31
N LEU A 22 10.79 3.14 1.62
CA LEU A 22 10.48 1.97 2.46
C LEU A 22 10.28 0.67 1.67
N LEU A 23 10.62 0.66 0.38
CA LEU A 23 10.48 -0.53 -0.46
C LEU A 23 11.27 -1.73 0.06
N TRP A 24 12.38 -1.49 0.77
CA TRP A 24 13.21 -2.53 1.36
C TRP A 24 12.45 -3.49 2.29
N ILE A 25 11.35 -3.03 2.88
CA ILE A 25 10.47 -3.84 3.74
C ILE A 25 9.80 -4.95 2.90
N LEU A 26 9.54 -4.70 1.61
CA LEU A 26 8.90 -5.65 0.73
C LEU A 26 9.89 -6.60 0.04
N ASP A 27 11.20 -6.30 0.04
CA ASP A 27 12.23 -7.13 -0.62
C ASP A 27 12.17 -8.62 -0.23
N PRO A 28 11.93 -9.00 1.05
CA PRO A 28 11.82 -10.42 1.40
C PRO A 28 10.60 -11.11 0.78
N LEU A 29 9.52 -10.36 0.53
CA LEU A 29 8.32 -10.87 -0.12
C LEU A 29 8.52 -11.11 -1.61
N GLU A 30 9.42 -10.36 -2.28
CA GLU A 30 9.67 -10.51 -3.72
C GLU A 30 10.21 -11.89 -4.11
N ARG A 31 10.75 -12.63 -3.14
CA ARG A 31 11.24 -14.01 -3.33
C ARG A 31 10.10 -15.04 -3.37
N ASP A 32 8.91 -14.64 -2.93
CA ASP A 32 7.76 -15.52 -2.89
C ASP A 32 7.07 -15.58 -4.26
N PRO A 33 6.74 -16.78 -4.78
CA PRO A 33 6.13 -16.91 -6.11
C PRO A 33 4.72 -16.32 -6.19
N GLY A 34 4.01 -16.20 -5.07
CA GLY A 34 2.69 -15.59 -4.98
C GLY A 34 2.74 -14.06 -4.86
N TYR A 35 3.94 -13.47 -4.81
CA TYR A 35 4.10 -12.04 -4.60
C TYR A 35 3.70 -11.21 -5.83
N LEU A 36 2.90 -10.17 -5.57
CA LEU A 36 2.59 -9.16 -6.55
C LEU A 36 2.66 -7.77 -5.90
N ARG A 37 3.47 -6.88 -6.48
CA ARG A 37 3.50 -5.47 -6.10
C ARG A 37 2.55 -4.66 -6.97
N ARG A 38 1.73 -3.81 -6.35
CA ARG A 38 0.88 -2.84 -7.07
C ARG A 38 1.00 -1.45 -6.47
N LYS A 39 0.90 -0.42 -7.32
CA LYS A 39 0.74 0.95 -6.84
C LYS A 39 -0.69 1.18 -6.36
N MET A 40 -0.86 1.62 -5.11
CA MET A 40 -2.14 1.99 -4.52
C MET A 40 -1.98 3.27 -3.72
N PHE A 41 -2.86 4.24 -3.93
CA PHE A 41 -2.80 5.56 -3.26
C PHE A 41 -1.45 6.30 -3.48
N GLY A 42 -0.74 5.93 -4.55
CA GLY A 42 0.61 6.40 -4.83
C GLY A 42 1.69 5.86 -3.88
N CYS A 43 1.36 4.77 -3.18
CA CYS A 43 2.19 3.96 -2.30
C CYS A 43 2.39 2.57 -2.92
N ASP A 44 3.18 1.71 -2.29
CA ASP A 44 3.48 0.36 -2.78
C ASP A 44 2.77 -0.68 -1.92
N ALA A 45 1.86 -1.43 -2.55
CA ALA A 45 1.08 -2.48 -1.92
C ALA A 45 1.65 -3.86 -2.30
N ALA A 46 1.86 -4.69 -1.28
CA ALA A 46 2.28 -6.07 -1.38
C ALA A 46 1.07 -7.00 -1.29
N TYR A 47 0.91 -7.80 -2.34
CA TYR A 47 -0.05 -8.88 -2.40
C TYR A 47 0.69 -10.21 -2.34
N LEU A 48 0.07 -11.20 -1.70
CA LEU A 48 0.46 -12.60 -1.77
C LEU A 48 -0.78 -13.38 -2.15
N ASP A 49 -0.70 -14.21 -3.19
CA ASP A 49 -1.81 -15.07 -3.62
C ASP A 49 -3.10 -14.26 -3.90
N ASP A 50 -2.96 -13.12 -4.59
CA ASP A 50 -4.01 -12.11 -4.86
C ASP A 50 -4.65 -11.43 -3.63
N VAL A 51 -4.17 -11.71 -2.42
CA VAL A 51 -4.62 -11.11 -1.16
C VAL A 51 -3.71 -9.96 -0.77
N LEU A 52 -4.27 -8.82 -0.33
CA LEU A 52 -3.51 -7.64 0.08
C LEU A 52 -3.03 -7.77 1.53
N TYR A 53 -1.71 -7.78 1.76
CA TYR A 53 -1.12 -7.94 3.09
C TYR A 53 -0.58 -6.63 3.68
N LEU A 54 0.36 -6.01 2.98
CA LEU A 54 1.08 -4.83 3.48
C LEU A 54 1.05 -3.71 2.44
N VAL A 55 1.06 -2.47 2.91
CA VAL A 55 1.29 -1.29 2.06
C VAL A 55 2.36 -0.44 2.72
N VAL A 56 3.39 -0.08 1.98
CA VAL A 56 4.46 0.81 2.45
C VAL A 56 4.27 2.18 1.82
N ALA A 57 4.51 3.24 2.58
CA ALA A 57 4.32 4.63 2.16
C ALA A 57 5.39 5.53 2.82
N ASP A 58 6.10 6.36 2.05
CA ASP A 58 7.08 7.35 2.55
C ASP A 58 6.59 8.80 2.39
N ARG A 59 5.31 9.04 2.70
CA ARG A 59 4.65 10.33 2.49
C ARG A 59 4.55 11.11 3.80
N GLU A 60 3.80 12.21 3.78
CA GLU A 60 3.44 12.93 5.00
C GLU A 60 2.52 12.07 5.88
N GLU A 61 2.63 12.24 7.19
CA GLU A 61 1.75 11.59 8.14
C GLU A 61 0.28 11.90 7.79
N PRO A 62 -0.62 10.91 7.80
CA PRO A 62 -0.48 9.57 8.40
C PRO A 62 0.03 8.47 7.43
N TRP A 63 0.59 8.83 6.28
CA TRP A 63 1.04 7.89 5.24
C TRP A 63 2.56 7.70 5.23
N ASN A 64 3.18 7.60 6.41
CA ASN A 64 4.63 7.45 6.56
C ASN A 64 5.00 6.21 7.38
N GLY A 65 5.04 5.05 6.74
CA GLY A 65 5.36 3.78 7.40
C GLY A 65 4.73 2.58 6.71
N VAL A 66 4.34 1.59 7.53
CA VAL A 66 3.75 0.33 7.07
C VAL A 66 2.30 0.26 7.48
N MET A 67 1.43 -0.02 6.52
CA MET A 67 0.01 -0.23 6.74
C MET A 67 -0.27 -1.73 6.63
N VAL A 68 -0.95 -2.26 7.63
CA VAL A 68 -1.26 -3.68 7.75
C VAL A 68 -2.72 -3.88 7.38
N CYS A 69 -2.94 -4.59 6.28
CA CYS A 69 -4.28 -4.89 5.79
C CYS A 69 -4.84 -6.06 6.60
N THR A 70 -5.69 -5.73 7.55
CA THR A 70 -6.38 -6.68 8.44
C THR A 70 -7.87 -6.31 8.56
N SER A 71 -8.65 -7.15 9.23
CA SER A 71 -10.04 -6.88 9.61
C SER A 71 -10.12 -6.45 11.08
N HIS A 72 -11.13 -5.65 11.43
CA HIS A 72 -11.29 -5.08 12.78
C HIS A 72 -11.29 -6.15 13.90
N GLU A 73 -11.90 -7.31 13.65
CA GLU A 73 -11.95 -8.44 14.58
C GLU A 73 -10.55 -8.97 14.95
N ARG A 74 -9.59 -8.89 14.02
CA ARG A 74 -8.24 -9.46 14.16
C ARG A 74 -7.21 -8.42 14.60
N GLN A 75 -7.58 -7.14 14.62
CA GLN A 75 -6.71 -6.05 15.06
C GLN A 75 -6.27 -6.20 16.51
N ALA A 76 -7.17 -6.61 17.42
CA ALA A 76 -6.83 -6.74 18.84
C ALA A 76 -5.72 -7.78 19.07
N ALA A 77 -5.78 -8.92 18.39
CA ALA A 77 -4.77 -9.96 18.46
C ALA A 77 -3.42 -9.50 17.89
N LEU A 78 -3.43 -8.77 16.75
CA LEU A 78 -2.21 -8.22 16.17
C LEU A 78 -1.57 -7.16 17.05
N ARG A 79 -2.36 -6.28 17.67
CA ARG A 79 -1.87 -5.23 18.57
C ARG A 79 -1.32 -5.80 19.88
N ALA A 80 -1.83 -6.95 20.33
CA ALA A 80 -1.29 -7.65 21.49
C ALA A 80 0.12 -8.19 21.23
N GLU A 81 0.40 -8.66 20.01
CA GLU A 81 1.74 -9.13 19.64
C GLU A 81 2.68 -8.00 19.20
N LEU A 82 2.15 -6.97 18.55
CA LEU A 82 2.90 -5.85 17.99
C LEU A 82 2.36 -4.53 18.58
N PRO A 83 2.83 -4.13 19.78
CA PRO A 83 2.26 -3.00 20.52
C PRO A 83 2.44 -1.63 19.82
N GLY A 84 3.35 -1.52 18.84
CA GLY A 84 3.51 -0.32 18.01
C GLY A 84 2.43 -0.13 16.93
N LEU A 85 1.53 -1.11 16.75
CA LEU A 85 0.45 -1.00 15.77
C LEU A 85 -0.70 -0.14 16.30
N GLN A 86 -1.07 0.86 15.51
CA GLN A 86 -2.16 1.78 15.78
C GLN A 86 -3.20 1.71 14.65
N PRO A 87 -4.49 1.99 14.91
CA PRO A 87 -5.47 2.13 13.83
C PRO A 87 -5.08 3.28 12.90
N HIS A 88 -5.15 3.05 11.58
CA HIS A 88 -4.84 4.11 10.62
C HIS A 88 -5.95 5.18 10.66
N PRO A 89 -5.65 6.48 10.82
CA PRO A 89 -6.67 7.52 11.01
C PRO A 89 -7.61 7.69 9.81
N GLU A 90 -7.12 7.57 8.58
CA GLU A 90 -7.97 7.64 7.37
C GLU A 90 -8.58 6.30 6.94
N LEU A 91 -7.95 5.19 7.32
CA LEU A 91 -8.34 3.85 6.90
C LEU A 91 -8.60 3.01 8.14
N GLY A 92 -9.53 3.44 9.01
CA GLY A 92 -9.73 2.87 10.36
C GLY A 92 -9.94 1.35 10.45
N LYS A 93 -10.17 0.67 9.32
CA LYS A 93 -10.16 -0.80 9.22
C LYS A 93 -8.76 -1.44 9.18
N TRP A 94 -7.72 -0.68 8.90
CA TRP A 94 -6.34 -1.12 8.79
C TRP A 94 -5.51 -0.63 9.96
N LEU A 95 -4.45 -1.37 10.28
CA LEU A 95 -3.45 -0.91 11.23
C LEU A 95 -2.32 -0.19 10.51
N TYR A 96 -1.60 0.61 11.26
CA TYR A 96 -0.54 1.49 10.82
C TYR A 96 0.60 1.41 11.84
N LEU A 97 1.80 1.25 11.30
CA LEU A 97 3.07 1.34 12.01
C LEU A 97 3.80 2.58 11.47
N PRO A 98 3.90 3.66 12.26
CA PRO A 98 4.60 4.86 11.83
C PRO A 98 6.11 4.63 11.72
N GLN A 99 6.75 5.22 10.72
CA GLN A 99 8.21 5.17 10.54
C GLN A 99 8.96 5.81 11.71
N THR A 100 8.32 6.73 12.43
CA THR A 100 8.87 7.41 13.62
C THR A 100 8.92 6.51 14.87
N ASP A 101 8.33 5.31 14.83
CA ASP A 101 8.39 4.36 15.93
C ASP A 101 9.83 3.86 16.16
N ALA A 102 10.28 3.84 17.41
CA ALA A 102 11.64 3.41 17.74
C ALA A 102 11.92 1.93 17.41
N ALA A 103 10.87 1.10 17.38
CA ALA A 103 10.95 -0.31 17.01
C ALA A 103 10.50 -0.57 15.56
N PHE A 104 10.40 0.48 14.73
CA PHE A 104 9.85 0.40 13.36
C PHE A 104 10.45 -0.74 12.54
N GLU A 105 11.78 -0.80 12.42
CA GLU A 105 12.45 -1.81 11.58
C GLU A 105 12.18 -3.23 12.07
N THR A 106 12.23 -3.43 13.38
CA THR A 106 11.97 -4.73 14.03
C THR A 106 10.52 -5.16 13.84
N LEU A 107 9.56 -4.24 14.03
CA LEU A 107 8.13 -4.53 13.84
C LEU A 107 7.80 -4.74 12.35
N ALA A 108 8.41 -3.98 11.45
CA ALA A 108 8.27 -4.15 10.00
C ALA A 108 8.78 -5.52 9.54
N ALA A 109 9.95 -5.97 10.02
CA ALA A 109 10.47 -7.29 9.72
C ALA A 109 9.55 -8.42 10.24
N GLN A 110 8.96 -8.25 11.43
CA GLN A 110 7.96 -9.18 11.95
C GLN A 110 6.69 -9.22 11.09
N LEU A 111 6.18 -8.07 10.66
CA LEU A 111 5.02 -8.00 9.76
C LEU A 111 5.26 -8.73 8.44
N VAL A 112 6.45 -8.59 7.87
CA VAL A 112 6.86 -9.31 6.66
C VAL A 112 6.91 -10.81 6.90
N THR A 113 7.43 -11.24 8.06
CA THR A 113 7.48 -12.64 8.46
C THR A 113 6.07 -13.24 8.58
N LEU A 114 5.15 -12.52 9.23
CA LEU A 114 3.75 -12.93 9.34
C LEU A 114 3.05 -12.98 7.97
N ALA A 115 3.35 -12.04 7.07
CA ALA A 115 2.83 -12.06 5.71
C ALA A 115 3.35 -13.28 4.93
N LEU A 116 4.65 -13.58 4.97
CA LEU A 116 5.24 -14.79 4.36
C LEU A 116 4.64 -16.08 4.91
N ALA A 117 4.30 -16.11 6.20
CA ALA A 117 3.64 -17.24 6.83
C ALA A 117 2.14 -17.36 6.47
N ARG A 118 1.58 -16.45 5.66
CA ARG A 118 0.15 -16.34 5.35
C ARG A 118 -0.69 -16.30 6.64
N ASP A 119 -0.23 -15.56 7.64
CA ASP A 119 -0.93 -15.48 8.92
C ASP A 119 -2.38 -15.03 8.69
N PRO A 120 -3.38 -15.77 9.21
CA PRO A 120 -4.80 -15.53 8.94
C PRO A 120 -5.31 -14.20 9.51
N ARG A 121 -4.53 -13.54 10.37
CA ARG A 121 -4.82 -12.21 10.90
C ARG A 121 -4.49 -11.10 9.91
N LEU A 122 -3.55 -11.34 9.00
CA LEU A 122 -3.26 -10.44 7.89
C LEU A 122 -4.01 -10.88 6.63
N GLY A 123 -4.08 -9.97 5.66
CA GLY A 123 -4.66 -10.26 4.38
C GLY A 123 -6.09 -9.77 4.27
N VAL A 124 -6.33 -8.92 3.29
CA VAL A 124 -7.67 -8.53 2.86
C VAL A 124 -7.81 -8.88 1.38
N ALA A 125 -8.66 -9.87 1.10
CA ALA A 125 -8.99 -10.21 -0.28
C ALA A 125 -9.62 -8.98 -0.96
N PRO A 126 -9.05 -8.48 -2.07
CA PRO A 126 -9.64 -7.36 -2.79
C PRO A 126 -11.02 -7.78 -3.31
N LYS A 127 -12.04 -6.93 -3.10
CA LYS A 127 -13.34 -7.17 -3.73
C LYS A 127 -13.14 -7.23 -5.25
N PRO A 128 -13.67 -8.26 -5.94
CA PRO A 128 -13.51 -8.38 -7.38
C PRO A 128 -14.10 -7.12 -8.04
N ARG A 129 -13.26 -6.30 -8.66
CA ARG A 129 -13.73 -5.16 -9.43
C ARG A 129 -14.43 -5.71 -10.66
N SER A 130 -15.77 -5.68 -10.65
CA SER A 130 -16.56 -5.87 -11.86
C SER A 130 -15.95 -4.98 -12.95
N ARG A 131 -15.43 -5.61 -14.02
CA ARG A 131 -14.94 -4.91 -15.20
C ARG A 131 -16.11 -4.08 -15.72
N ARG A 132 -16.12 -2.76 -15.45
CA ARG A 132 -16.95 -1.84 -16.23
C ARG A 132 -16.49 -2.00 -17.68
N ARG A 133 -17.30 -2.71 -18.48
CA ARG A 133 -17.18 -2.70 -19.94
C ARG A 133 -17.20 -1.22 -20.32
N LYS A 134 -16.09 -0.72 -20.89
CA LYS A 134 -16.09 0.58 -21.56
C LYS A 134 -17.13 0.46 -22.68
N SER A 135 -18.30 1.06 -22.50
CA SER A 135 -19.21 1.28 -23.62
C SER A 135 -18.52 2.27 -24.54
N TRP A 136 -17.88 1.74 -25.58
CA TRP A 136 -17.44 2.53 -26.71
C TRP A 136 -18.69 3.16 -27.32
N ARG A 137 -18.77 4.50 -27.28
CA ARG A 137 -19.78 5.26 -28.01
C ARG A 137 -19.13 5.62 -29.36
N PRO A 138 -19.62 5.13 -30.50
CA PRO A 138 -19.29 5.73 -31.78
C PRO A 138 -19.96 7.10 -31.85
N GLY A 139 -19.22 8.08 -32.37
CA GLY A 139 -19.62 9.47 -32.48
C GLY A 139 -20.86 9.70 -33.35
N GLN A 140 -21.53 10.82 -33.07
CA GLN A 140 -22.47 11.52 -33.94
C GLN A 140 -21.91 12.93 -34.10
#